data_AF-A0AAV5JDU6-F1
#
_entry.id   AF-A0AAV5JDU6-F1
#
_cell.length_a   1.000
_cell.length_b   1.000
_cell.length_c   1.000
_cell.angle_alpha   90.00
_cell.angle_beta   90.00
_cell.angle_gamma   90.00
#
_symmetry.space_group_name_H-M   'P 1'
#
loop_
_entity.id
_entity.type
_entity.pdbx_description
1 polymer ?
#
loop_
_entity_poly.entity_id
_entity_poly.type
_entity_poly.pdbx_seq_one_letter_code
_entity_poly.pdbx_strand_id
1 'polypeptide(L)'
;MLVYEYMSNGTLQDHLSGKIKKPLSFTRRLRIALGSSKGILYLHTEADPPIFHRDIKASNILLDSKFVAKVADFGLSRIAPVLDIEGATPAYVSTVVKGTPGYLDPEYFLTYKLTDKSDVYSLGVVFLELLIGMQPISHGKTLFER
;
A
#
# COMPACT_ATOMS: atom_id res chain seq x y z
N MET A 1 -19.65 -12.70 1.84
CA MET A 1 -19.40 -11.90 3.05
C MET A 1 -18.11 -12.39 3.67
N LEU A 2 -17.18 -11.47 3.97
CA LEU A 2 -15.90 -11.81 4.61
C LEU A 2 -15.92 -11.24 6.03
N VAL A 3 -15.42 -12.01 7.00
CA VAL A 3 -15.37 -11.63 8.42
C VAL A 3 -13.90 -11.60 8.84
N TYR A 4 -13.47 -10.48 9.41
CA TYR A 4 -12.09 -10.25 9.82
C TYR A 4 -12.03 -9.85 11.30
N GLU A 5 -10.83 -9.95 11.88
CA GLU A 5 -10.57 -9.34 13.18
C GLU A 5 -10.76 -7.81 13.12
N TYR A 6 -11.18 -7.22 14.25
CA TYR A 6 -11.44 -5.79 14.32
C TYR A 6 -10.17 -4.99 14.63
N MET A 7 -9.91 -3.96 13.83
CA MET A 7 -8.75 -3.07 13.97
C MET A 7 -9.13 -1.85 14.79
N SER A 8 -8.97 -1.95 16.11
CA SER A 8 -9.54 -0.98 17.06
C SER A 8 -8.95 0.43 16.98
N ASN A 9 -7.78 0.61 16.35
CA ASN A 9 -7.17 1.94 16.15
C ASN A 9 -7.48 2.52 14.76
N GLY A 10 -8.36 1.91 13.97
CA GLY A 10 -8.79 2.44 12.68
C GLY A 10 -7.70 2.40 11.61
N THR A 11 -7.80 3.30 10.62
CA THR A 11 -6.85 3.38 9.50
C THR A 11 -5.67 4.29 9.83
N LEU A 12 -4.52 4.09 9.20
CA LEU A 12 -3.40 5.03 9.30
C LEU A 12 -3.79 6.44 8.82
N GLN A 13 -4.65 6.55 7.80
CA GLN A 13 -5.16 7.85 7.33
C GLN A 13 -5.91 8.63 8.43
N ASP A 14 -6.64 7.97 9.33
CA ASP A 14 -7.32 8.66 10.44
C ASP A 14 -6.34 9.30 11.42
N HIS A 15 -5.15 8.69 11.60
CA HIS A 15 -4.07 9.24 12.43
C HIS A 15 -3.28 10.36 11.74
N LEU A 16 -3.27 10.40 10.41
CA LEU A 16 -2.56 11.41 9.62
C LEU A 16 -3.42 12.63 9.27
N SER A 17 -4.73 12.45 9.11
CA SER A 17 -5.68 13.51 8.75
C SER A 17 -6.02 14.50 9.88
N GLY A 18 -5.49 14.29 11.09
CA GLY A 18 -5.80 15.12 12.25
C GLY A 18 -7.18 14.86 12.87
N LYS A 19 -7.96 13.90 12.34
CA LYS A 19 -9.20 13.43 12.97
C LYS A 19 -8.95 12.94 14.39
N ILE A 20 -7.82 12.27 14.60
CA ILE A 20 -7.36 11.83 15.91
C ILE A 20 -6.48 12.92 16.53
N LYS A 21 -6.96 13.50 17.65
CA LYS A 21 -6.32 14.64 18.32
C LYS A 21 -4.88 14.37 18.80
N LYS A 22 -4.52 13.11 19.03
CA LYS A 22 -3.17 12.72 19.48
C LYS A 22 -2.34 12.22 18.30
N PRO A 23 -1.31 12.95 17.86
CA PRO A 23 -0.47 12.51 16.75
C PRO A 23 0.34 11.26 17.12
N LEU A 24 0.65 10.45 16.10
CA LEU A 24 1.57 9.32 16.26
C LEU A 24 2.98 9.83 16.58
N SER A 25 3.61 9.23 17.59
CA SER A 25 5.04 9.46 17.86
C SER A 25 5.90 8.93 16.72
N PHE A 26 7.10 9.48 16.57
CA PHE A 26 8.04 9.05 15.54
C PHE A 26 8.35 7.54 15.60
N THR A 27 8.59 7.01 16.79
CA THR A 27 8.80 5.55 16.99
C THR A 27 7.60 4.72 16.54
N ARG A 28 6.36 5.19 16.76
CA ARG A 28 5.17 4.49 16.27
C ARG A 28 5.08 4.54 14.75
N ARG A 29 5.37 5.69 14.13
CA ARG A 29 5.42 5.84 12.66
C ARG A 29 6.42 4.86 12.04
N LEU A 30 7.61 4.71 12.62
CA LEU A 30 8.60 3.72 12.17
C LEU A 30 8.11 2.27 12.32
N ARG A 31 7.47 1.92 13.45
CA ARG A 31 6.90 0.58 13.64
C ARG A 31 5.79 0.26 12.65
N ILE A 32 4.94 1.25 12.33
CA ILE A 32 3.89 1.13 11.32
C ILE A 32 4.51 0.93 9.95
N ALA A 33 5.48 1.75 9.56
CA ALA A 33 6.21 1.59 8.29
C ALA A 33 6.82 0.19 8.14
N LEU A 34 7.49 -0.29 9.19
CA LEU A 34 8.06 -1.65 9.22
C LEU A 34 6.97 -2.73 9.13
N GLY A 35 5.86 -2.59 9.86
CA GLY A 35 4.75 -3.54 9.83
C GLY A 35 4.10 -3.63 8.44
N SER A 36 3.83 -2.48 7.81
CA SER A 36 3.31 -2.42 6.44
C SER A 36 4.28 -3.04 5.43
N SER A 37 5.59 -2.78 5.57
CA SER A 37 6.63 -3.38 4.72
C SER A 37 6.64 -4.90 4.82
N LYS A 38 6.56 -5.43 6.04
CA LYS A 38 6.50 -6.87 6.28
C LYS A 38 5.25 -7.50 5.66
N GLY A 39 4.10 -6.83 5.78
CA GLY A 39 2.86 -7.27 5.13
C GLY A 39 3.00 -7.35 3.61
N ILE A 40 3.57 -6.32 2.98
CA ILE A 40 3.78 -6.30 1.52
C ILE A 40 4.82 -7.33 1.10
N LEU A 41 5.93 -7.45 1.83
CA LEU A 41 6.94 -8.48 1.59
C LEU A 41 6.33 -9.88 1.62
N TYR A 42 5.51 -10.19 2.63
CA TYR A 42 4.80 -11.46 2.73
C TYR A 42 3.96 -11.73 1.47
N LEU A 43 3.21 -10.75 0.98
CA LEU A 43 2.41 -10.91 -0.25
C LEU A 43 3.28 -11.20 -1.47
N HIS A 44 4.46 -10.58 -1.56
CA HIS A 44 5.35 -10.70 -2.72
C HIS A 44 6.20 -11.98 -2.71
N THR A 45 6.54 -12.52 -1.54
CA THR A 45 7.54 -13.60 -1.45
C THR A 45 7.08 -14.86 -0.72
N GLU A 46 6.10 -14.76 0.16
CA GLU A 46 5.67 -15.88 1.02
C GLU A 46 4.26 -16.38 0.71
N ALA A 47 3.38 -15.52 0.19
CA ALA A 47 2.08 -15.93 -0.31
C ALA A 47 2.24 -16.84 -1.54
N ASP A 48 1.40 -17.87 -1.60
CA ASP A 48 1.39 -18.83 -2.71
C ASP A 48 -0.03 -18.92 -3.32
N PRO A 49 -0.22 -18.45 -4.58
CA PRO A 49 0.78 -17.77 -5.41
C PRO A 49 1.06 -16.34 -4.89
N PRO A 50 2.20 -15.71 -5.25
CA PRO A 50 2.50 -14.34 -4.85
C PRO A 50 1.45 -13.34 -5.35
N ILE A 51 1.26 -12.24 -4.62
CA ILE A 51 0.17 -11.28 -4.81
C ILE A 51 0.71 -9.87 -4.90
N PHE A 52 0.36 -9.13 -5.95
CA PHE A 52 0.50 -7.69 -6.03
C PHE A 52 -0.76 -7.03 -5.47
N HIS A 53 -0.60 -6.18 -4.46
CA HIS A 53 -1.72 -5.55 -3.76
C HIS A 53 -2.44 -4.52 -4.63
N ARG A 54 -1.66 -3.68 -5.33
CA ARG A 54 -2.05 -2.67 -6.34
C ARG A 54 -2.79 -1.43 -5.82
N ASP A 55 -3.23 -1.43 -4.58
CA ASP A 55 -3.87 -0.26 -3.96
C ASP A 55 -3.35 0.02 -2.54
N ILE A 56 -2.02 0.07 -2.41
CA ILE A 56 -1.37 0.45 -1.15
C ILE A 56 -1.58 1.95 -0.91
N LYS A 57 -2.20 2.30 0.22
CA LYS A 57 -2.46 3.67 0.66
C LYS A 57 -2.71 3.74 2.15
N ALA A 58 -2.63 4.91 2.76
CA ALA A 58 -2.80 5.06 4.21
C ALA A 58 -4.18 4.60 4.73
N SER A 59 -5.24 4.68 3.93
CA SER A 59 -6.57 4.17 4.34
C SER A 59 -6.66 2.64 4.33
N ASN A 60 -5.76 1.96 3.61
CA ASN A 60 -5.70 0.50 3.47
C ASN A 60 -4.66 -0.12 4.41
N ILE A 61 -4.07 0.68 5.30
CA ILE A 61 -3.23 0.22 6.40
C ILE A 61 -4.03 0.39 7.69
N LEU A 62 -4.46 -0.72 8.27
CA LEU A 62 -5.25 -0.75 9.50
C LEU A 62 -4.36 -0.99 10.71
N LEU A 63 -4.78 -0.49 11.86
CA LEU A 63 -4.02 -0.57 13.11
C LEU A 63 -4.80 -1.34 14.17
N ASP A 64 -4.20 -2.42 14.69
CA ASP A 64 -4.76 -3.17 15.81
C ASP A 64 -4.63 -2.41 17.14
N SER A 65 -5.10 -3.01 18.25
CA SER A 65 -5.04 -2.43 19.60
C SER A 65 -3.63 -2.03 20.07
N LYS A 66 -2.58 -2.65 19.53
CA LYS A 66 -1.16 -2.41 19.84
C LYS A 66 -0.48 -1.51 18.81
N PHE A 67 -1.21 -0.93 17.87
CA PHE A 67 -0.69 -0.16 16.73
C PHE A 67 0.18 -1.00 15.78
N VAL A 68 -0.04 -2.31 15.72
CA VAL A 68 0.55 -3.16 14.69
C VAL A 68 -0.22 -2.91 13.38
N ALA A 69 0.54 -2.61 12.32
CA ALA A 69 -0.01 -2.36 11.00
C ALA A 69 -0.40 -3.66 10.29
N LYS A 70 -1.57 -3.67 9.67
CA LYS A 70 -2.03 -4.73 8.78
C LYS A 70 -2.51 -4.14 7.46
N VAL A 71 -2.03 -4.72 6.36
CA VAL A 71 -2.46 -4.36 5.01
C VAL A 71 -3.84 -4.96 4.77
N ALA A 72 -4.75 -4.16 4.22
CA ALA A 72 -6.14 -4.53 3.99
C ALA A 72 -6.62 -4.07 2.60
N ASP A 73 -7.83 -4.53 2.23
CA ASP A 73 -8.50 -4.23 0.96
C ASP A 73 -7.77 -4.75 -0.29
N PHE A 74 -7.94 -6.04 -0.52
CA PHE A 74 -7.40 -6.78 -1.67
C PHE A 74 -8.30 -6.70 -2.91
N GLY A 75 -9.28 -5.79 -2.95
CA GLY A 75 -10.28 -5.72 -4.02
C GLY A 75 -9.71 -5.45 -5.42
N LEU A 76 -8.51 -4.84 -5.49
CA LEU A 76 -7.80 -4.56 -6.74
C LEU A 76 -6.61 -5.49 -7.00
N SER A 77 -6.29 -6.37 -6.05
CA SER A 77 -5.09 -7.19 -6.09
C SER A 77 -5.07 -8.12 -7.30
N ARG A 78 -3.85 -8.55 -7.64
CA ARG A 78 -3.57 -9.45 -8.74
C ARG A 78 -2.59 -10.51 -8.29
N ILE A 79 -2.81 -11.73 -8.74
CA ILE A 79 -1.81 -12.79 -8.64
C ILE A 79 -0.63 -12.35 -9.50
N ALA A 80 0.59 -12.44 -8.96
CA ALA A 80 1.81 -12.20 -9.69
C ALA A 80 1.92 -13.18 -10.87
N PRO A 81 2.69 -12.85 -11.92
CA PRO A 81 2.91 -13.80 -13.00
C PRO A 81 3.50 -15.09 -12.43
N VAL A 82 2.84 -16.20 -12.73
CA VAL A 82 3.31 -17.56 -12.46
C VAL A 82 3.82 -18.15 -13.77
N LEU A 83 4.62 -19.21 -13.67
CA LEU A 83 5.20 -19.93 -14.81
C LEU A 83 4.15 -20.11 -15.91
N ASP A 84 4.47 -19.63 -17.11
CA ASP A 84 3.66 -19.88 -18.28
C ASP A 84 3.86 -21.32 -18.79
N ILE A 85 3.12 -21.66 -19.85
CA ILE A 85 3.12 -23.00 -20.46
C ILE A 85 4.50 -23.38 -21.03
N GLU A 86 5.38 -22.40 -21.25
CA GLU A 86 6.74 -22.56 -21.77
C GLU A 86 7.80 -22.57 -20.65
N GLY A 87 7.37 -22.46 -19.38
CA GLY A 87 8.25 -22.47 -18.21
C GLY A 87 8.96 -21.14 -17.95
N ALA A 88 8.52 -20.04 -18.57
CA ALA A 88 9.01 -18.70 -18.29
C ALA A 88 8.04 -17.98 -17.35
N THR A 89 8.58 -17.21 -16.39
CA THR A 89 7.75 -16.33 -15.56
C THR A 89 7.77 -14.93 -16.18
N PRO A 90 6.63 -14.38 -16.64
CA PRO A 90 6.60 -13.02 -17.14
C PRO A 90 7.06 -12.03 -16.07
N ALA A 91 7.79 -10.99 -16.46
CA ALA A 91 8.29 -9.99 -15.50
C ALA A 91 7.18 -9.06 -14.94
N TYR A 92 5.99 -9.05 -15.55
CA TYR A 92 4.90 -8.14 -15.22
C TYR A 92 3.54 -8.72 -15.58
N VAL A 93 2.47 -8.13 -15.00
CA VAL A 93 1.08 -8.38 -15.40
C VAL A 93 0.60 -7.25 -16.30
N SER A 94 0.25 -7.55 -17.55
CA SER A 94 -0.45 -6.59 -18.41
C SER A 94 -1.88 -6.39 -17.93
N THR A 95 -2.25 -5.19 -17.50
CA THR A 95 -3.59 -4.89 -17.03
C THR A 95 -3.96 -3.43 -17.21
N VAL A 96 -5.24 -3.15 -17.43
CA VAL A 96 -5.83 -1.79 -17.34
C VAL A 96 -5.36 -1.13 -16.05
N VAL A 97 -5.01 0.15 -16.10
CA VAL A 97 -4.55 0.88 -14.91
C VAL A 97 -5.67 0.98 -13.87
N LYS A 98 -5.38 0.55 -12.64
CA LYS A 98 -6.24 0.73 -11.45
C LYS A 98 -5.38 1.04 -10.23
N GLY A 99 -5.93 1.82 -9.31
CA GLY A 99 -5.30 2.23 -8.06
C GLY A 99 -5.78 3.62 -7.65
N THR A 100 -5.27 4.12 -6.53
CA THR A 100 -5.67 5.43 -6.02
C THR A 100 -4.73 6.55 -6.51
N PRO A 101 -5.26 7.64 -7.09
CA PRO A 101 -4.45 8.79 -7.47
C PRO A 101 -3.59 9.31 -6.31
N GLY A 102 -2.33 9.65 -6.60
CA GLY A 102 -1.35 10.11 -5.60
C GLY A 102 -0.48 9.00 -5.01
N TYR A 103 -0.94 7.75 -5.07
CA TYR A 103 -0.18 6.56 -4.69
C TYR A 103 0.30 5.75 -5.89
N LEU A 104 -0.29 6.00 -7.06
CA LEU A 104 -0.11 5.19 -8.26
C LEU A 104 1.31 5.32 -8.82
N ASP A 105 1.93 4.18 -9.07
CA ASP A 105 3.21 4.08 -9.76
C ASP A 105 3.12 4.70 -11.17
N PRO A 106 3.95 5.71 -11.49
CA PRO A 106 3.93 6.38 -12.79
C PRO A 106 4.37 5.46 -13.93
N GLU A 107 5.27 4.51 -13.70
CA GLU A 107 5.69 3.58 -14.74
C GLU A 107 4.55 2.63 -15.10
N TYR A 108 3.88 2.06 -14.09
CA TYR A 108 2.67 1.28 -14.31
C TYR A 108 1.58 2.08 -15.02
N PHE A 109 1.36 3.34 -14.63
CA PHE A 109 0.38 4.23 -15.27
C PHE A 109 0.64 4.41 -16.77
N LEU A 110 1.91 4.57 -17.16
CA LEU A 110 2.30 4.82 -18.55
C LEU A 110 2.36 3.54 -19.39
N THR A 111 2.86 2.45 -18.80
CA THR A 111 3.21 1.22 -19.53
C THR A 111 2.13 0.15 -19.47
N TYR A 112 1.15 0.27 -18.57
CA TYR A 112 0.15 -0.77 -18.27
C TYR A 112 0.75 -2.09 -17.74
N LYS A 113 2.02 -2.06 -17.30
CA LYS A 113 2.76 -3.20 -16.76
C LYS A 113 2.81 -3.12 -15.24
N LEU A 114 2.05 -3.99 -14.57
CA LEU A 114 2.03 -4.08 -13.12
C LEU A 114 3.13 -5.02 -12.61
N THR A 115 3.91 -4.57 -11.63
CA THR A 115 4.98 -5.35 -10.98
C THR A 115 4.91 -5.23 -9.45
N ASP A 116 5.77 -5.96 -8.73
CA ASP A 116 5.99 -5.77 -7.30
C ASP A 116 6.44 -4.32 -6.98
N LYS A 117 7.19 -3.69 -7.89
CA LYS A 117 7.69 -2.31 -7.72
C LYS A 117 6.57 -1.28 -7.67
N SER A 118 5.42 -1.58 -8.26
CA SER A 118 4.26 -0.69 -8.17
C SER A 118 3.76 -0.58 -6.72
N ASP A 119 3.73 -1.68 -5.96
CA ASP A 119 3.40 -1.64 -4.52
C ASP A 119 4.50 -0.95 -3.70
N VAL A 120 5.78 -1.13 -4.08
CA VAL A 120 6.92 -0.47 -3.43
C VAL A 120 6.85 1.05 -3.59
N TYR A 121 6.49 1.54 -4.78
CA TYR A 121 6.27 2.97 -5.03
C TYR A 121 5.16 3.52 -4.12
N SER A 122 3.99 2.87 -4.13
CA SER A 122 2.86 3.27 -3.29
C SER A 122 3.19 3.24 -1.79
N LEU A 123 3.97 2.26 -1.34
CA LEU A 123 4.48 2.22 0.04
C LEU A 123 5.44 3.38 0.35
N GLY A 124 6.27 3.78 -0.62
CA GLY A 124 7.12 4.96 -0.52
C GLY A 124 6.30 6.24 -0.30
N VAL A 125 5.17 6.39 -1.00
CA VAL A 125 4.24 7.50 -0.77
C VAL A 125 3.69 7.46 0.66
N VAL A 126 3.27 6.30 1.16
CA VAL A 126 2.83 6.14 2.57
C VAL A 126 3.93 6.55 3.55
N PHE A 127 5.19 6.24 3.27
CA PHE A 127 6.31 6.65 4.13
C PHE A 127 6.50 8.16 4.13
N LEU A 128 6.33 8.82 2.99
CA LEU A 128 6.34 10.28 2.94
C LEU A 128 5.23 10.85 3.81
N GLU A 129 4.00 10.33 3.73
CA GLU A 129 2.91 10.77 4.61
C GLU A 129 3.22 10.53 6.10
N LEU A 130 3.84 9.39 6.44
CA LEU A 130 4.29 9.10 7.79
C LEU A 130 5.37 10.06 8.26
N LEU A 131 6.21 10.60 7.39
CA LEU A 131 7.25 11.56 7.76
C LEU A 131 6.68 12.98 7.90
N ILE A 132 5.88 13.43 6.93
CA ILE A 132 5.44 14.83 6.83
C ILE A 132 4.08 15.08 7.50
N GLY A 133 3.27 14.04 7.69
CA GLY A 133 1.91 14.15 8.23
C GLY A 133 0.90 14.82 7.29
N MET A 134 1.14 14.79 5.98
CA MET A 134 0.29 15.42 4.96
C MET A 134 -0.13 14.39 3.92
N GLN A 135 -1.29 14.59 3.31
CA GLN A 135 -1.82 13.71 2.26
C GLN A 135 -1.04 13.87 0.93
N PRO A 136 -0.98 12.82 0.08
CA PRO A 136 -0.20 12.82 -1.15
C PRO A 136 -0.70 13.82 -2.20
N ILE A 137 -2.02 14.03 -2.21
CA ILE A 137 -2.68 15.03 -3.05
C ILE A 137 -3.50 15.91 -2.13
N SER A 138 -3.35 17.22 -2.28
CA SER A 138 -4.30 18.17 -1.69
C SER A 138 -4.38 19.42 -2.57
N HIS A 139 -5.60 19.91 -2.81
CA HIS A 139 -5.90 21.02 -3.73
C HIS A 139 -5.40 20.79 -5.17
N GLY A 140 -5.40 19.54 -5.65
CA GLY A 140 -4.97 19.19 -7.01
C GLY A 140 -3.45 19.21 -7.23
N LYS A 141 -2.65 19.48 -6.20
CA LYS A 141 -1.18 19.39 -6.23
C LYS A 141 -0.70 18.15 -5.52
N THR A 142 0.27 17.47 -6.13
CA THR A 142 0.98 16.34 -5.51
C THR A 142 2.01 16.82 -4.49
N LEU A 143 2.53 15.92 -3.64
CA LEU A 143 3.64 16.22 -2.73
C LEU A 143 4.90 16.70 -3.44
N PHE A 144 5.07 16.36 -4.71
CA PHE A 144 6.24 16.73 -5.49
C PHE A 144 6.14 18.14 -6.10
N GLU A 145 4.97 18.77 -6.03
CA GLU A 145 4.65 20.06 -6.65
C GLU A 145 4.38 21.19 -5.62
N ARG A 146 4.68 20.95 -4.35
CA ARG A 146 4.49 21.90 -3.24
C ARG A 146 5.83 22.47 -2.77
#